data_AF-A0A179I0B4-F1
#
_entry.id   AF-A0A179I0B4-F1
#
_cell.length_a   1.000
_cell.length_b   1.000
_cell.length_c   1.000
_cell.angle_alpha   90.00
_cell.angle_beta   90.00
_cell.angle_gamma   90.00
#
_symmetry.space_group_name_H-M   'P 1'
#
loop_
_entity.id
_entity.type
_entity.pdbx_description
1 polymer ?
#
loop_
_entity_poly.entity_id
_entity_poly.type
_entity_poly.pdbx_seq_one_letter_code
_entity_poly.pdbx_strand_id
1 'polypeptide(L)'
;MGRPLDTYDHIAIASLAIYSFFLIGAVYLCIKHGFKRSSGWRFLIILALARIIGDALRLATISDPTNESLYIGWMTLNGLGLGPLILVLLGLLDRVFDSINRQGHVVVKPMYQRILNLLMLVGIILLIVGGTQSDFHVGADGQPKIDYSAASKAGTGIFVAATALLCLETLLAFQNQGYVSEGEHRIILGVVASLPFVIVRLAYSCLLVFGGKTSTVWLYLGLLVIMEMVVVLICEVLGFTLDKAPPKPPKDDQEMQLRERELRETGSYTRK
;
A
#
# COMPACT_ATOMS: atom_id res chain seq x y z
N MET A 1 8.99 8.55 36.48
CA MET A 1 7.84 7.69 36.85
C MET A 1 7.03 7.48 35.60
N GLY A 2 6.74 6.23 35.22
CA GLY A 2 5.98 5.94 34.01
C GLY A 2 4.50 6.28 34.15
N ARG A 3 3.83 6.60 33.02
CA ARG A 3 2.38 6.82 33.00
C ARG A 3 1.62 5.48 33.00
N PRO A 4 0.37 5.41 33.51
CA PRO A 4 -0.44 4.20 33.42
C PRO A 4 -0.74 3.83 31.95
N LEU A 5 -1.04 2.56 31.73
CA LEU A 5 -1.45 2.03 30.42
C LEU A 5 -2.79 2.65 30.01
N ASP A 6 -2.83 3.15 28.78
CA ASP A 6 -4.04 3.62 28.12
C ASP A 6 -4.44 2.65 26.99
N THR A 7 -5.67 2.79 26.49
CA THR A 7 -6.26 1.95 25.46
C THR A 7 -5.43 1.92 24.17
N TYR A 8 -4.79 3.04 23.79
CA TYR A 8 -3.85 3.07 22.66
C TYR A 8 -2.64 2.15 22.86
N ASP A 9 -2.19 1.97 24.11
CA ASP A 9 -1.05 1.11 24.42
C ASP A 9 -1.44 -0.37 24.32
N HIS A 10 -2.67 -0.73 24.71
CA HIS A 10 -3.21 -2.07 24.49
C HIS A 10 -3.32 -2.39 22.99
N ILE A 11 -3.76 -1.43 22.17
CA ILE A 11 -3.81 -1.58 20.71
C ILE A 11 -2.40 -1.75 20.13
N ALA A 12 -1.42 -0.98 20.62
CA ALA A 12 -0.02 -1.09 20.19
C ALA A 12 0.57 -2.47 20.51
N ILE A 13 0.31 -3.02 21.72
CA ILE A 13 0.77 -4.37 22.10
C ILE A 13 0.17 -5.43 21.17
N ALA A 14 -1.14 -5.38 20.92
CA ALA A 14 -1.82 -6.31 20.04
C ALA A 14 -1.32 -6.20 18.59
N SER A 15 -1.12 -4.98 18.10
CA SER A 15 -0.64 -4.70 16.75
C SER A 15 0.79 -5.21 16.58
N LEU A 16 1.68 -4.98 17.56
CA LEU A 16 3.05 -5.47 17.54
C LEU A 16 3.10 -7.00 17.43
N ALA A 17 2.25 -7.72 18.15
CA ALA A 17 2.15 -9.18 18.04
C ALA A 17 1.71 -9.61 16.63
N ILE A 18 0.64 -9.03 16.10
CA ILE A 18 0.08 -9.38 14.78
C ILE A 18 1.07 -9.05 13.65
N TYR A 19 1.63 -7.83 13.64
CA TYR A 19 2.58 -7.42 12.60
C TYR A 19 3.91 -8.18 12.68
N SER A 20 4.28 -8.73 13.84
CA SER A 20 5.42 -9.66 13.92
C SER A 20 5.16 -10.95 13.12
N PHE A 21 3.93 -11.49 13.16
CA PHE A 21 3.56 -12.64 12.33
C PHE A 21 3.50 -12.27 10.85
N PHE A 22 2.90 -11.13 10.50
CA PHE A 22 2.89 -10.62 9.11
C PHE A 22 4.32 -10.37 8.60
N LEU A 23 5.24 -9.88 9.43
CA LEU A 23 6.62 -9.70 9.01
C LEU A 23 7.26 -11.02 8.55
N ILE A 24 7.01 -12.12 9.28
CA ILE A 24 7.50 -13.45 8.89
C ILE A 24 6.88 -13.88 7.55
N GLY A 25 5.57 -13.68 7.39
CA GLY A 25 4.86 -13.99 6.15
C GLY A 25 5.39 -13.19 4.96
N ALA A 26 5.52 -11.87 5.11
CA ALA A 26 6.08 -10.97 4.12
C ALA A 26 7.51 -11.33 3.71
N VAL A 27 8.38 -11.68 4.67
CA VAL A 27 9.75 -12.14 4.39
C VAL A 27 9.74 -13.43 3.58
N TYR A 28 8.92 -14.41 3.97
CA TYR A 28 8.77 -15.64 3.20
C TYR A 28 8.29 -15.38 1.77
N LEU A 29 7.30 -14.50 1.59
CA LEU A 29 6.78 -14.14 0.26
C LEU A 29 7.85 -13.48 -0.61
N CYS A 30 8.67 -12.59 -0.04
CA CYS A 30 9.81 -11.99 -0.72
C CYS A 30 10.86 -13.04 -1.15
N ILE A 31 11.11 -14.07 -0.33
CA ILE A 31 12.02 -15.17 -0.68
C ILE A 31 11.39 -16.05 -1.78
N LYS A 32 10.11 -16.41 -1.66
CA LYS A 32 9.39 -17.27 -2.61
C LYS A 32 9.32 -16.64 -4.00
N HIS A 33 8.85 -15.40 -4.09
CA HIS A 33 8.59 -14.70 -5.35
C HIS A 33 9.80 -13.91 -5.87
N GLY A 34 10.82 -13.74 -5.03
CA GLY A 34 12.04 -12.99 -5.33
C GLY A 34 11.89 -11.48 -5.13
N PHE A 35 13.01 -10.82 -4.88
CA PHE A 35 13.09 -9.35 -4.70
C PHE A 35 13.07 -8.54 -6.01
N LYS A 36 12.71 -9.16 -7.14
CA LYS A 36 12.67 -8.44 -8.42
C LYS A 36 11.57 -7.36 -8.41
N ARG A 37 11.82 -6.32 -9.20
CA ARG A 37 11.15 -5.00 -9.21
C ARG A 37 9.61 -5.03 -9.29
N SER A 38 8.99 -6.12 -9.71
CA SER A 38 7.55 -6.21 -10.05
C SER A 38 6.71 -7.09 -9.10
N SER A 39 7.18 -7.43 -7.89
CA SER A 39 6.40 -8.33 -7.03
C SER A 39 5.53 -7.66 -5.96
N GLY A 40 5.66 -6.35 -5.69
CA GLY A 40 4.95 -5.64 -4.62
C GLY A 40 5.30 -6.07 -3.18
N TRP A 41 5.70 -7.32 -2.96
CA TRP A 41 5.87 -7.98 -1.66
C TRP A 41 6.83 -7.28 -0.70
N ARG A 42 7.89 -6.64 -1.20
CA ARG A 42 8.83 -5.90 -0.36
C ARG A 42 8.17 -4.77 0.43
N PHE A 43 7.07 -4.22 -0.08
CA PHE A 43 6.34 -3.16 0.59
C PHE A 43 5.55 -3.68 1.80
N LEU A 44 5.21 -4.98 1.86
CA LEU A 44 4.66 -5.60 3.07
C LEU A 44 5.69 -5.64 4.20
N ILE A 45 6.97 -5.93 3.88
CA ILE A 45 8.06 -5.87 4.87
C ILE A 45 8.20 -4.44 5.42
N ILE A 46 8.25 -3.45 4.52
CA ILE A 46 8.37 -2.03 4.91
C ILE A 46 7.18 -1.63 5.79
N LEU A 47 5.96 -2.04 5.43
CA LEU A 47 4.76 -1.77 6.20
C LEU A 47 4.82 -2.40 7.60
N ALA A 48 5.15 -3.69 7.68
CA ALA A 48 5.24 -4.41 8.96
C ALA A 48 6.32 -3.81 9.87
N LEU A 49 7.49 -3.47 9.33
CA LEU A 49 8.55 -2.80 10.09
C LEU A 49 8.12 -1.42 10.57
N ALA A 50 7.51 -0.60 9.71
CA ALA A 50 6.99 0.71 10.09
C ALA A 50 5.97 0.61 11.23
N ARG A 51 5.15 -0.44 11.23
CA ARG A 51 4.17 -0.71 12.28
C ARG A 51 4.79 -1.15 13.59
N ILE A 52 5.68 -2.13 13.56
CA ILE A 52 6.41 -2.59 14.74
C ILE A 52 7.17 -1.42 15.38
N ILE A 53 7.85 -0.59 14.58
CA ILE A 53 8.57 0.59 15.08
C ILE A 53 7.57 1.61 15.65
N GLY A 54 6.46 1.89 14.96
CA GLY A 54 5.44 2.82 15.44
C GLY A 54 4.84 2.40 16.77
N ASP A 55 4.48 1.13 16.91
CA ASP A 55 3.93 0.57 18.15
C ASP A 55 4.99 0.56 19.27
N ALA A 56 6.26 0.26 18.95
CA ALA A 56 7.35 0.34 19.90
C ALA A 56 7.59 1.78 20.39
N LEU A 57 7.53 2.79 19.50
CA LEU A 57 7.61 4.20 19.88
C LEU A 57 6.46 4.60 20.80
N ARG A 58 5.23 4.13 20.53
CA ARG A 58 4.09 4.36 21.42
C ARG A 58 4.33 3.74 22.79
N LEU A 59 4.82 2.51 22.87
CA LEU A 59 5.10 1.86 24.16
C LEU A 59 6.26 2.52 24.92
N ALA A 60 7.26 3.06 24.21
CA ALA A 60 8.34 3.82 24.83
C ALA A 60 7.84 5.07 25.58
N THR A 61 6.71 5.66 25.17
CA THR A 61 6.09 6.79 25.89
C THR A 61 5.59 6.44 27.29
N ILE A 62 5.49 5.15 27.64
CA ILE A 62 5.15 4.72 29.00
C ILE A 62 6.30 5.07 29.95
N SER A 63 7.53 4.80 29.50
CA SER A 63 8.76 5.07 30.28
C SER A 63 9.18 6.53 30.23
N ASP A 64 8.95 7.20 29.09
CA ASP A 64 9.31 8.61 28.86
C ASP A 64 8.11 9.40 28.29
N PRO A 65 7.12 9.76 29.13
CA PRO A 65 5.87 10.37 28.68
C PRO A 65 6.00 11.85 28.27
N THR A 66 7.06 12.53 28.67
CA THR A 66 7.32 13.95 28.34
C THR A 66 8.00 14.12 26.99
N ASN A 67 8.46 13.03 26.37
CA ASN A 67 9.21 13.09 25.14
C ASN A 67 8.28 13.14 23.92
N GLU A 68 8.04 14.36 23.45
CA GLU A 68 7.18 14.64 22.30
C GLU A 68 7.63 13.92 21.03
N SER A 69 8.93 13.70 20.85
CA SER A 69 9.47 13.04 19.64
C SER A 69 8.96 11.60 19.47
N LEU A 70 8.68 10.90 20.58
CA LEU A 70 8.11 9.55 20.55
C LEU A 70 6.67 9.58 20.02
N TYR A 71 5.87 10.56 20.44
CA TYR A 71 4.50 10.75 19.95
C TYR A 71 4.48 11.17 18.47
N ILE A 72 5.35 12.12 18.09
CA ILE A 72 5.50 12.57 16.70
C ILE A 72 5.88 11.38 15.81
N GLY A 73 6.85 10.57 16.23
CA GLY A 73 7.29 9.39 15.49
C GLY A 73 6.17 8.35 15.34
N TRP A 74 5.45 8.04 16.42
CA TRP A 74 4.29 7.13 16.37
C TRP A 74 3.19 7.63 15.42
N MET A 75 2.81 8.91 15.49
CA MET A 75 1.79 9.50 14.62
C MET A 75 2.24 9.53 13.15
N THR A 76 3.50 9.87 12.90
CA THR A 76 4.08 9.90 11.55
C THR A 76 4.08 8.50 10.92
N LEU A 77 4.49 7.46 11.66
CA LEU A 77 4.49 6.08 11.18
C LEU A 77 3.07 5.53 10.97
N ASN A 78 2.09 5.94 11.78
CA ASN A 78 0.69 5.59 11.56
C ASN A 78 0.16 6.11 10.21
N GLY A 79 0.51 7.34 9.86
CA GLY A 79 0.17 7.93 8.57
C GLY A 79 0.92 7.27 7.42
N LEU A 80 2.19 6.89 7.63
CA LEU A 80 3.02 6.23 6.61
C LEU A 80 2.39 4.94 6.11
N GLY A 81 1.68 4.18 6.95
CA GLY A 81 1.14 2.86 6.61
C GLY A 81 0.27 2.79 5.34
N LEU A 82 -0.40 3.89 4.95
CA LEU A 82 -1.13 3.94 3.67
C LEU A 82 -0.21 3.82 2.44
N GLY A 83 0.99 4.39 2.51
CA GLY A 83 1.93 4.46 1.39
C GLY A 83 2.38 3.09 0.90
N PRO A 84 3.08 2.29 1.74
CA PRO A 84 3.47 0.93 1.39
C PRO A 84 2.27 0.05 1.00
N LEU A 85 1.11 0.23 1.63
CA LEU A 85 -0.09 -0.54 1.31
C LEU A 85 -0.57 -0.30 -0.13
N ILE A 86 -0.69 0.96 -0.56
CA ILE A 86 -1.03 1.31 -1.95
C ILE A 86 0.04 0.80 -2.92
N LEU A 87 1.33 0.90 -2.54
CA LEU A 87 2.45 0.40 -3.34
C LEU A 87 2.44 -1.12 -3.53
N VAL A 88 1.99 -1.90 -2.53
CA VAL A 88 1.77 -3.34 -2.69
C VAL A 88 0.71 -3.58 -3.77
N LEU A 89 -0.45 -2.92 -3.67
CA LEU A 89 -1.56 -3.11 -4.61
C LEU A 89 -1.19 -2.70 -6.04
N LEU A 90 -0.50 -1.57 -6.21
CA LEU A 90 0.05 -1.16 -7.51
C LEU A 90 1.06 -2.18 -8.04
N GLY A 91 1.95 -2.71 -7.19
CA GLY A 91 2.91 -3.73 -7.59
C GLY A 91 2.27 -5.06 -8.01
N LEU A 92 1.16 -5.45 -7.36
CA LEU A 92 0.36 -6.61 -7.76
C LEU A 92 -0.33 -6.37 -9.11
N LEU A 93 -0.82 -5.17 -9.34
CA LEU A 93 -1.50 -4.81 -10.58
C LEU A 93 -0.53 -4.65 -11.76
N ASP A 94 0.68 -4.13 -11.51
CA ASP A 94 1.79 -4.12 -12.49
C ASP A 94 2.10 -5.54 -12.98
N ARG A 95 2.05 -6.54 -12.09
CA ARG A 95 2.21 -7.96 -12.49
C ARG A 95 1.09 -8.41 -13.43
N VAL A 96 -0.17 -8.07 -13.14
CA VAL A 96 -1.32 -8.41 -14.01
C VAL A 96 -1.16 -7.75 -15.38
N PHE A 97 -0.83 -6.46 -15.42
CA PHE A 97 -0.60 -5.77 -16.69
C PHE A 97 0.60 -6.32 -17.45
N ASP A 98 1.67 -6.72 -16.77
CA ASP A 98 2.80 -7.40 -17.40
C ASP A 98 2.37 -8.74 -18.03
N SER A 99 1.43 -9.48 -17.43
CA SER A 99 0.85 -10.68 -18.06
C SER A 99 -0.04 -10.33 -19.26
N ILE A 100 -0.89 -9.31 -19.18
CA ILE A 100 -1.76 -8.89 -20.30
C ILE A 100 -0.90 -8.40 -21.48
N ASN A 101 0.11 -7.57 -21.20
CA ASN A 101 1.02 -7.03 -22.20
C ASN A 101 1.79 -8.14 -22.93
N ARG A 102 2.16 -9.24 -22.24
CA ARG A 102 2.78 -10.41 -22.88
C ARG A 102 1.87 -11.13 -23.87
N GLN A 103 0.55 -10.98 -23.75
CA GLN A 103 -0.39 -11.55 -24.72
C GLN A 103 -0.60 -10.67 -25.96
N GLY A 104 0.07 -9.51 -26.04
CA GLY A 104 0.03 -8.59 -27.19
C GLY A 104 -0.89 -7.38 -27.01
N HIS A 105 -1.59 -7.28 -25.87
CA HIS A 105 -2.51 -6.18 -25.58
C HIS A 105 -1.82 -5.15 -24.67
N VAL A 106 -1.30 -4.07 -25.26
CA VAL A 106 -0.62 -3.02 -24.48
C VAL A 106 -1.65 -2.12 -23.80
N VAL A 107 -2.02 -2.46 -22.57
CA VAL A 107 -3.02 -1.67 -21.79
C VAL A 107 -2.33 -0.56 -20.99
N VAL A 108 -1.26 -0.90 -20.26
CA VAL A 108 -0.51 0.06 -19.43
C VAL A 108 0.97 -0.06 -19.71
N LYS A 109 1.61 1.07 -20.05
CA LYS A 109 3.07 1.11 -20.28
C LYS A 109 3.83 1.12 -18.94
N PRO A 110 4.97 0.41 -18.83
CA PRO A 110 5.81 0.39 -17.62
C PRO A 110 6.26 1.77 -17.12
N MET A 111 6.27 2.77 -18.02
CA MET A 111 6.65 4.15 -17.68
C MET A 111 5.62 4.82 -16.75
N TYR A 112 4.32 4.59 -16.95
CA TYR A 112 3.27 5.17 -16.09
C TYR A 112 3.37 4.61 -14.66
N GLN A 113 3.57 3.30 -14.53
CA GLN A 113 3.77 2.64 -13.25
C GLN A 113 5.00 3.18 -12.51
N ARG A 114 6.08 3.51 -13.22
CA ARG A 114 7.26 4.14 -12.61
C ARG A 114 6.96 5.56 -12.11
N ILE A 115 6.18 6.34 -12.84
CA ILE A 115 5.76 7.69 -12.43
C ILE A 115 4.87 7.61 -11.18
N LEU A 116 3.91 6.68 -11.14
CA LEU A 116 3.06 6.44 -9.97
C LEU A 116 3.87 6.07 -8.71
N ASN A 117 4.82 5.15 -8.85
CA ASN A 117 5.69 4.77 -7.74
C ASN A 117 6.55 5.95 -7.23
N LEU A 118 7.04 6.81 -8.13
CA LEU A 118 7.77 8.03 -7.75
C LEU A 118 6.85 9.04 -7.07
N LEU A 119 5.63 9.23 -7.58
CA LEU A 119 4.62 10.10 -6.97
C LEU A 119 4.28 9.63 -5.55
N MET A 120 4.10 8.33 -5.35
CA MET A 120 3.89 7.73 -4.02
C MET A 120 5.07 7.96 -3.08
N LEU A 121 6.31 7.83 -3.57
CA LEU A 121 7.50 8.13 -2.79
C LEU A 121 7.51 9.59 -2.32
N VAL A 122 7.19 10.54 -3.21
CA VAL A 122 7.07 11.96 -2.86
C VAL A 122 5.96 12.17 -1.83
N GLY A 123 4.80 11.52 -1.99
CA GLY A 123 3.70 11.57 -1.02
C GLY A 123 4.12 11.08 0.37
N ILE A 124 4.85 9.96 0.46
CA ILE A 124 5.39 9.44 1.72
C ILE A 124 6.36 10.44 2.36
N ILE A 125 7.29 11.02 1.59
CA ILE A 125 8.24 12.01 2.10
C ILE A 125 7.52 13.24 2.66
N LEU A 126 6.54 13.78 1.91
CA LEU A 126 5.73 14.91 2.37
C LEU A 126 4.95 14.60 3.64
N LEU A 127 4.48 13.37 3.80
CA LEU A 127 3.79 12.94 5.01
C LEU A 127 4.74 12.86 6.22
N ILE A 128 5.99 12.40 6.01
CA ILE A 128 7.01 12.36 7.05
C ILE A 128 7.38 13.79 7.48
N VAL A 129 7.76 14.64 6.52
CA VAL A 129 8.10 16.05 6.78
C VAL A 129 6.92 16.78 7.41
N GLY A 130 5.72 16.52 6.89
CA GLY A 130 4.51 17.14 7.37
C GLY A 130 4.15 16.72 8.79
N GLY A 131 4.36 15.44 9.15
CA GLY A 131 4.19 14.92 10.50
C GLY A 131 5.13 15.58 11.50
N THR A 132 6.38 15.83 11.11
CA THR A 132 7.38 16.51 11.96
C THR A 132 7.18 18.02 12.11
N GLN A 133 6.47 18.65 11.18
CA GLN A 133 6.21 20.09 11.16
C GLN A 133 4.80 20.48 11.61
N SER A 134 3.97 19.51 12.02
CA SER A 134 2.62 19.80 12.49
C SER A 134 2.68 20.28 13.94
N ASP A 135 1.87 21.28 14.30
CA ASP A 135 1.82 21.79 15.67
C ASP A 135 0.89 20.92 16.52
N PHE A 136 1.37 20.51 17.68
CA PHE A 136 0.65 19.65 18.61
C PHE A 136 0.18 20.47 19.80
N HIS A 137 -1.13 20.73 19.86
CA HIS A 137 -1.75 21.40 20.99
C HIS A 137 -2.53 20.38 21.83
N VAL A 138 -2.10 20.15 23.06
CA VAL A 138 -2.88 19.35 24.02
C VAL A 138 -3.98 20.25 24.58
N GLY A 139 -5.22 20.05 24.13
CA GLY A 139 -6.37 20.76 24.69
C GLY A 139 -6.65 20.32 26.14
N ALA A 140 -7.38 21.16 26.89
CA ALA A 140 -7.75 20.90 28.30
C ALA A 140 -8.51 19.58 28.53
N ASP A 141 -9.02 18.96 27.46
CA ASP A 141 -9.76 17.69 27.46
C ASP A 141 -8.83 16.45 27.37
N GLY A 142 -7.50 16.64 27.35
CA GLY A 142 -6.51 15.56 27.27
C GLY A 142 -6.40 14.91 25.88
N GLN A 143 -7.12 15.41 24.88
CA GLN A 143 -7.03 14.95 23.49
C GLN A 143 -6.04 15.82 22.69
N PRO A 144 -5.05 15.23 22.01
CA PRO A 144 -4.13 15.99 21.16
C PRO A 144 -4.89 16.53 19.94
N LYS A 145 -4.94 17.85 19.80
CA LYS A 145 -5.40 18.54 18.59
C LYS A 145 -4.19 18.81 17.70
N ILE A 146 -4.26 18.34 16.46
CA ILE A 146 -3.14 18.41 15.52
C ILE A 146 -3.48 19.44 14.44
N ASP A 147 -2.69 20.49 14.36
CA ASP A 147 -2.75 21.42 13.24
C ASP A 147 -1.82 20.92 12.13
N TYR A 148 -2.42 20.20 11.18
CA TYR A 148 -1.68 19.57 10.09
C TYR A 148 -1.03 20.61 9.18
N SER A 149 0.28 20.49 9.01
CA SER A 149 1.08 21.32 8.10
C SER A 149 0.61 21.20 6.63
N ALA A 150 0.98 22.20 5.81
CA ALA A 150 0.69 22.18 4.37
C ALA A 150 1.30 20.94 3.69
N ALA A 151 2.45 20.45 4.17
CA ALA A 151 3.09 19.23 3.67
C ALA A 151 2.24 17.97 3.94
N SER A 152 1.64 17.83 5.13
CA SER A 152 0.73 16.73 5.46
C SER A 152 -0.52 16.72 4.58
N LYS A 153 -1.08 17.92 4.31
CA LYS A 153 -2.22 18.09 3.40
C LYS A 153 -1.87 17.72 1.96
N ALA A 154 -0.71 18.17 1.46
CA ALA A 154 -0.22 17.83 0.13
C ALA A 154 0.05 16.32 -0.01
N GLY A 155 0.72 15.70 0.96
CA GLY A 155 0.99 14.25 0.98
C GLY A 155 -0.31 13.43 0.99
N THR A 156 -1.29 13.82 1.80
CA THR A 156 -2.61 13.18 1.82
C THR A 156 -3.33 13.34 0.48
N GLY A 157 -3.26 14.52 -0.14
CA GLY A 157 -3.81 14.76 -1.48
C GLY A 157 -3.17 13.86 -2.55
N ILE A 158 -1.87 13.61 -2.47
CA ILE A 158 -1.18 12.66 -3.36
C ILE A 158 -1.70 11.24 -3.15
N PHE A 159 -1.93 10.79 -1.91
CA PHE A 159 -2.52 9.48 -1.65
C PHE A 159 -3.96 9.34 -2.17
N VAL A 160 -4.75 10.42 -2.12
CA VAL A 160 -6.08 10.48 -2.77
C VAL A 160 -5.94 10.28 -4.28
N ALA A 161 -5.07 11.03 -4.94
CA ALA A 161 -4.85 10.90 -6.38
C ALA A 161 -4.33 9.50 -6.76
N ALA A 162 -3.37 8.96 -6.00
CA ALA A 162 -2.82 7.63 -6.24
C ALA A 162 -3.85 6.51 -6.03
N THR A 163 -4.73 6.64 -5.02
CA THR A 163 -5.81 5.67 -4.80
C THR A 163 -6.86 5.74 -5.90
N ALA A 164 -7.18 6.93 -6.41
CA ALA A 164 -8.06 7.09 -7.57
C ALA A 164 -7.46 6.43 -8.82
N LEU A 165 -6.17 6.61 -9.07
CA LEU A 165 -5.45 5.95 -10.17
C LEU A 165 -5.40 4.43 -9.98
N LEU A 166 -5.18 3.94 -8.76
CA LEU A 166 -5.27 2.51 -8.44
C LEU A 166 -6.66 1.94 -8.74
N CYS A 167 -7.73 2.67 -8.42
CA CYS A 167 -9.09 2.25 -8.76
C CYS A 167 -9.29 2.18 -10.28
N LEU A 168 -8.81 3.19 -11.01
CA LEU A 168 -8.88 3.21 -12.48
C LEU A 168 -8.10 2.04 -13.10
N GLU A 169 -6.88 1.79 -12.64
CA GLU A 169 -6.09 0.65 -13.10
C GLU A 169 -6.79 -0.68 -12.78
N THR A 170 -7.41 -0.80 -11.60
CA THR A 170 -8.14 -2.01 -11.22
C THR A 170 -9.33 -2.24 -12.13
N LEU A 171 -10.05 -1.17 -12.51
CA LEU A 171 -11.13 -1.24 -13.50
C LEU A 171 -10.63 -1.66 -14.88
N LEU A 172 -9.50 -1.11 -15.34
CA LEU A 172 -8.88 -1.52 -16.61
C LEU A 172 -8.44 -2.99 -16.61
N ALA A 173 -7.87 -3.47 -15.50
CA ALA A 173 -7.51 -4.87 -15.34
C ALA A 173 -8.75 -5.77 -15.34
N PHE A 174 -9.84 -5.34 -14.69
CA PHE A 174 -11.10 -6.08 -14.66
C PHE A 174 -11.78 -6.14 -16.04
N GLN A 175 -11.77 -5.04 -16.80
CA GLN A 175 -12.31 -5.01 -18.17
C GLN A 175 -11.52 -5.91 -19.12
N ASN A 176 -10.19 -5.98 -18.95
CA ASN A 176 -9.31 -6.79 -19.78
C ASN A 176 -8.99 -8.17 -19.19
N GLN A 177 -9.80 -8.66 -18.23
CA GLN A 177 -9.54 -9.92 -17.53
C GLN A 177 -9.44 -11.12 -18.49
N GLY A 178 -10.15 -11.08 -19.62
CA GLY A 178 -10.09 -12.14 -20.65
C GLY A 178 -8.70 -12.39 -21.26
N TYR A 179 -7.75 -11.46 -21.10
CA TYR A 179 -6.37 -11.56 -21.58
C TYR A 179 -5.36 -11.87 -20.46
N VAL A 180 -5.84 -12.25 -19.28
CA VAL A 180 -4.99 -12.56 -18.13
C VAL A 180 -4.69 -14.06 -18.11
N SER A 181 -3.44 -14.43 -17.86
CA SER A 181 -3.04 -15.84 -17.77
C SER A 181 -3.77 -16.58 -16.64
N GLU A 182 -4.04 -17.87 -16.84
CA GLU A 182 -4.65 -18.71 -15.81
C GLU A 182 -3.77 -18.71 -14.55
N GLY A 183 -4.34 -18.27 -13.42
CA GLY A 183 -3.63 -18.08 -12.15
C GLY A 183 -3.51 -16.62 -11.69
N GLU A 184 -3.38 -15.66 -12.60
CA GLU A 184 -3.22 -14.24 -12.24
C GLU A 184 -4.55 -13.50 -12.04
N HIS A 185 -5.67 -14.10 -12.45
CA HIS A 185 -7.02 -13.60 -12.14
C HIS A 185 -7.26 -13.45 -10.63
N ARG A 186 -6.64 -14.30 -9.81
CA ARG A 186 -6.70 -14.21 -8.35
C ARG A 186 -6.19 -12.87 -7.83
N ILE A 187 -5.19 -12.29 -8.51
CA ILE A 187 -4.60 -10.99 -8.15
C ILE A 187 -5.65 -9.89 -8.27
N ILE A 188 -6.41 -9.87 -9.37
CA ILE A 188 -7.48 -8.89 -9.59
C ILE A 188 -8.52 -9.00 -8.47
N LEU A 189 -8.95 -10.23 -8.15
CA LEU A 189 -9.93 -10.46 -7.08
C LEU A 189 -9.41 -9.95 -5.72
N GLY A 190 -8.14 -10.23 -5.37
CA GLY A 190 -7.55 -9.77 -4.12
C GLY A 190 -7.40 -8.25 -4.04
N VAL A 191 -7.03 -7.59 -5.15
CA VAL A 191 -6.95 -6.13 -5.21
C VAL A 191 -8.35 -5.52 -5.07
N VAL A 192 -9.34 -6.02 -5.80
CA VAL A 192 -10.74 -5.55 -5.70
C VAL A 192 -11.29 -5.75 -4.29
N ALA A 193 -11.00 -6.89 -3.65
CA ALA A 193 -11.40 -7.15 -2.27
C ALA A 193 -10.73 -6.20 -1.26
N SER A 194 -9.50 -5.74 -1.55
CA SER A 194 -8.74 -4.84 -0.69
C SER A 194 -9.17 -3.37 -0.83
N LEU A 195 -9.55 -2.93 -2.04
CA LEU A 195 -9.92 -1.55 -2.34
C LEU A 195 -10.89 -0.89 -1.35
N PRO A 196 -12.04 -1.49 -0.95
CA PRO A 196 -12.96 -0.82 -0.03
C PRO A 196 -12.30 -0.47 1.31
N PHE A 197 -11.44 -1.35 1.84
CA PHE A 197 -10.72 -1.11 3.08
C PHE A 197 -9.68 0.02 2.95
N VAL A 198 -8.99 0.09 1.80
CA VAL A 198 -8.06 1.20 1.49
C VAL A 198 -8.79 2.52 1.42
N ILE A 199 -9.95 2.55 0.75
CA ILE A 199 -10.76 3.76 0.59
C ILE A 199 -11.27 4.24 1.96
N VAL A 200 -11.77 3.34 2.81
CA VAL A 200 -12.23 3.69 4.17
C VAL A 200 -11.08 4.25 5.00
N ARG A 201 -9.90 3.61 4.95
CA ARG A 201 -8.69 4.06 5.65
C ARG A 201 -8.23 5.43 5.15
N LEU A 202 -8.27 5.67 3.84
CA LEU A 202 -7.91 6.96 3.25
C LEU A 202 -8.92 8.05 3.59
N ALA A 203 -10.21 7.74 3.57
CA ALA A 203 -11.27 8.67 3.97
C ALA A 203 -11.08 9.10 5.43
N TYR A 204 -10.70 8.18 6.31
CA TYR A 204 -10.32 8.49 7.68
C TYR A 204 -9.14 9.47 7.75
N SER A 205 -8.05 9.23 6.99
CA SER A 205 -6.94 10.17 6.90
C SER A 205 -7.37 11.55 6.39
N CYS A 206 -8.25 11.62 5.39
CA CYS A 206 -8.79 12.89 4.90
C CYS A 206 -9.63 13.63 5.96
N LEU A 207 -10.43 12.91 6.75
CA LEU A 207 -11.23 13.51 7.83
C LEU A 207 -10.36 14.13 8.93
N LEU A 208 -9.23 13.49 9.25
CA LEU A 208 -8.27 14.05 10.20
C LEU A 208 -7.55 15.27 9.62
N VAL A 209 -7.00 15.15 8.41
CA VAL A 209 -6.11 16.16 7.81
C VAL A 209 -6.84 17.38 7.27
N PHE A 210 -8.00 17.17 6.61
CA PHE A 210 -8.80 18.24 6.01
C PHE A 210 -10.02 18.60 6.85
N GLY A 211 -10.61 17.62 7.53
CA GLY A 211 -11.84 17.82 8.32
C GLY A 211 -11.60 18.36 9.73
N GLY A 212 -10.35 18.40 10.20
CA GLY A 212 -10.00 18.90 11.54
C GLY A 212 -10.67 18.14 12.68
N LYS A 213 -11.15 16.91 12.43
CA LYS A 213 -11.82 16.09 13.44
C LYS A 213 -10.79 15.43 14.35
N THR A 214 -11.08 15.40 15.64
CA THR A 214 -10.27 14.67 16.62
C THR A 214 -10.52 13.16 16.49
N SER A 215 -9.43 12.40 16.46
CA SER A 215 -9.45 10.93 16.42
C SER A 215 -9.82 10.38 17.79
N THR A 216 -10.92 9.62 17.89
CA THR A 216 -11.15 8.79 19.08
C THR A 216 -10.41 7.46 18.95
N VAL A 217 -10.12 6.82 20.09
CA VAL A 217 -9.42 5.52 20.13
C VAL A 217 -10.10 4.47 19.26
N TRP A 218 -11.43 4.42 19.28
CA TRP A 218 -12.22 3.46 18.53
C TRP A 218 -12.20 3.72 17.02
N LEU A 219 -12.19 4.99 16.61
CA LEU A 219 -12.03 5.35 15.19
C LEU A 219 -10.62 5.02 14.70
N TYR A 220 -9.60 5.28 15.52
CA TYR A 220 -8.22 4.85 15.25
C TYR A 220 -8.12 3.33 15.09
N LEU A 221 -8.67 2.56 16.03
CA LEU A 221 -8.65 1.10 15.95
C LEU A 221 -9.40 0.60 14.71
N GLY A 222 -10.64 1.02 14.52
CA GLY A 222 -11.52 0.51 13.47
C GLY A 222 -11.12 0.93 12.07
N LEU A 223 -10.95 2.24 11.84
CA LEU A 223 -10.78 2.80 10.49
C LEU A 223 -9.32 2.85 10.04
N LEU A 224 -8.37 2.88 10.98
CA LEU A 224 -6.95 2.88 10.67
C LEU A 224 -6.37 1.47 10.84
N VAL A 225 -6.32 0.94 12.06
CA VAL A 225 -5.56 -0.29 12.36
C VAL A 225 -6.21 -1.52 11.72
N ILE A 226 -7.49 -1.78 11.98
CA ILE A 226 -8.18 -2.98 11.49
C ILE A 226 -8.26 -3.00 9.97
N MET A 227 -8.63 -1.88 9.32
CA MET A 227 -8.68 -1.81 7.84
C MET A 227 -7.34 -2.15 7.21
N GLU A 228 -6.23 -1.70 7.81
CA GLU A 228 -4.89 -2.04 7.31
C GLU A 228 -4.56 -3.52 7.51
N MET A 229 -4.80 -4.05 8.71
CA MET A 229 -4.54 -5.47 9.01
C MET A 229 -5.31 -6.40 8.07
N VAL A 230 -6.57 -6.08 7.75
CA VAL A 230 -7.39 -6.86 6.81
C VAL A 230 -6.76 -6.87 5.42
N VAL A 231 -6.31 -5.72 4.92
CA VAL A 231 -5.67 -5.64 3.59
C VAL A 231 -4.34 -6.38 3.57
N VAL A 232 -3.53 -6.25 4.62
CA VAL A 232 -2.26 -7.00 4.74
C VAL A 232 -2.51 -8.50 4.70
N LEU A 233 -3.51 -8.97 5.46
CA LEU A 233 -3.90 -10.37 5.47
C LEU A 233 -4.36 -10.84 4.09
N ILE A 234 -5.20 -10.07 3.38
CA ILE A 234 -5.63 -10.39 2.02
C ILE A 234 -4.42 -10.50 1.08
N CYS A 235 -3.51 -9.52 1.12
CA CYS A 235 -2.29 -9.51 0.32
C CYS A 235 -1.40 -10.72 0.62
N GLU A 236 -1.21 -11.09 1.89
CA GLU A 236 -0.38 -12.24 2.25
C GLU A 236 -1.00 -13.57 1.81
N VAL A 237 -2.29 -13.77 2.09
CA VAL A 237 -3.03 -14.97 1.63
C VAL A 237 -2.95 -15.09 0.11
N LEU A 238 -3.16 -13.98 -0.61
CA LEU A 238 -2.97 -13.93 -2.05
C LEU A 238 -1.54 -14.37 -2.42
N GLY A 239 -0.52 -13.78 -1.79
CA GLY A 239 0.88 -14.10 -2.06
C GLY A 239 1.24 -15.57 -1.85
N PHE A 240 0.68 -16.22 -0.83
CA PHE A 240 0.92 -17.64 -0.59
C PHE A 240 0.27 -18.51 -1.67
N THR A 241 -0.91 -18.12 -2.17
CA THR A 241 -1.64 -18.85 -3.21
C THR A 241 -1.13 -18.64 -4.63
N LEU A 242 -0.30 -17.62 -4.86
CA LEU A 242 0.26 -17.34 -6.18
C LEU A 242 1.53 -18.16 -6.44
N ASP A 243 1.69 -18.55 -7.70
CA ASP A 243 2.94 -19.11 -8.22
C ASP A 243 3.94 -18.02 -8.59
N LYS A 244 5.20 -18.41 -8.77
CA LYS A 244 6.27 -17.49 -9.20
C LYS A 244 5.92 -16.95 -10.58
N ALA A 245 6.05 -15.63 -10.77
CA ALA A 245 5.81 -15.02 -12.06
C ALA A 245 6.77 -15.61 -13.12
N PRO A 246 6.29 -16.00 -14.31
CA PRO A 246 7.16 -16.56 -15.34
C PRO A 246 8.22 -15.53 -15.77
N PRO A 247 9.47 -15.94 -16.02
CA PRO A 247 10.54 -15.03 -16.43
C PRO A 247 10.13 -14.25 -17.70
N LYS A 248 10.48 -12.96 -17.74
CA LYS A 248 10.18 -12.11 -18.90
C LYS A 248 11.06 -12.59 -20.07
N PRO A 249 10.50 -12.98 -21.22
CA PRO A 249 11.32 -13.33 -22.37
C PRO A 249 12.16 -12.12 -22.80
N PRO A 250 13.37 -12.33 -23.37
CA PRO A 250 14.19 -11.28 -23.97
C PRO A 250 13.35 -10.37 -24.88
N LYS A 251 13.66 -9.05 -24.91
CA LYS A 251 12.91 -8.08 -25.72
C LYS A 251 12.84 -8.48 -27.20
N ASP A 252 13.92 -9.04 -27.73
CA ASP A 252 14.01 -9.47 -29.13
C ASP A 252 13.02 -10.62 -29.42
N ASP A 253 12.83 -11.53 -28.47
CA ASP A 253 11.85 -12.63 -28.58
C ASP A 253 10.41 -12.10 -28.50
N GLN A 254 10.16 -11.04 -27.74
CA GLN A 254 8.84 -10.39 -27.67
C GLN A 254 8.49 -9.71 -28.99
N GLU A 255 9.42 -8.96 -29.58
CA GLU A 255 9.23 -8.32 -30.88
C GLU A 255 9.08 -9.34 -32.01
N MET A 256 9.82 -10.45 -31.95
CA MET A 256 9.69 -11.56 -32.90
C MET A 256 8.32 -12.25 -32.78
N GLN A 257 7.87 -12.56 -31.56
CA GLN A 257 6.55 -13.19 -31.32
C GLN A 257 5.38 -12.29 -31.72
N LEU A 258 5.51 -10.97 -31.50
CA LEU A 258 4.54 -9.98 -31.98
C LEU A 258 4.48 -9.96 -33.50
N ARG A 259 5.63 -9.87 -34.18
CA ARG A 259 5.70 -9.92 -35.64
C ARG A 259 5.17 -11.23 -36.22
N GLU A 260 5.49 -12.38 -35.61
CA GLU A 260 4.98 -13.67 -36.07
C GLU A 260 3.46 -13.78 -35.93
N ARG A 261 2.88 -13.22 -34.86
CA ARG A 261 1.42 -13.17 -34.70
C ARG A 261 0.76 -12.22 -35.68
N GLU A 262 1.30 -11.02 -35.88
CA GLU A 262 0.83 -10.07 -36.89
C GLU A 262 0.87 -10.70 -38.29
N LEU A 263 1.94 -11.44 -38.62
CA LEU A 263 2.06 -12.19 -39.87
C LEU A 263 1.03 -13.30 -40.00
N ARG A 264 0.68 -14.01 -38.92
CA ARG A 264 -0.37 -15.04 -38.95
C ARG A 264 -1.77 -14.45 -39.15
N GLU A 265 -2.06 -13.31 -38.51
CA GLU A 265 -3.33 -12.61 -38.68
C GLU A 265 -3.46 -12.02 -40.09
N THR A 266 -2.39 -11.39 -40.60
CA THR A 266 -2.37 -10.81 -41.95
C THR A 266 -2.35 -11.87 -43.05
N GLY A 267 -1.63 -12.99 -42.83
CA GLY A 267 -1.57 -14.13 -43.74
C GLY A 267 -2.87 -14.92 -43.83
N SER A 268 -3.71 -14.88 -42.79
CA SER A 268 -5.07 -15.43 -42.82
C SER A 268 -6.03 -14.59 -43.68
N TYR A 269 -5.76 -13.29 -43.86
CA TYR A 269 -6.60 -12.39 -44.66
C TYR A 269 -6.31 -12.44 -46.16
N THR A 270 -5.08 -12.80 -46.56
CA THR A 270 -4.65 -12.85 -47.96
C THR A 270 -4.98 -14.16 -48.67
N ARG A 271 -5.57 -15.14 -47.96
CA ARG A 271 -5.90 -16.47 -48.48
C ARG A 271 -7.38 -16.67 -48.82
N LYS A 272 -8.13 -15.58 -49.01
CA LYS A 272 -9.49 -15.57 -49.57
C LYS A 272 -9.47 -14.90 -50.94
#